data_AF-A0A965B4N8-F1
#
_entry.id   AF-A0A965B4N8-F1
#
_cell.length_a   1.000
_cell.length_b   1.000
_cell.length_c   1.000
_cell.angle_alpha   90.00
_cell.angle_beta   90.00
_cell.angle_gamma   90.00
#
_symmetry.space_group_name_H-M   'P 1'
#
loop_
_entity.id
_entity.type
_entity.pdbx_description
1 polymer ?
#
loop_
_entity_poly.entity_id
_entity_poly.type
_entity_poly.pdbx_seq_one_letter_code
_entity_poly.pdbx_strand_id
1 'polypeptide(L)'
;MRTAAVGIRCPDCAGGSASRPSKGRAGRLNLAPMTGGAPLTVAIIVVCVLVTIVELTQGLGLNGGGNPQIAIDLGLFGPFVADGQWYRIITAAFVHAGLIHLIFNMIVLWWLGGALERYAGSARMGLVFLSSVVWGSAGALLLAPDALTVGASGGIYGLMA
;
A
#
# COMPACT_ATOMS: atom_id res chain seq x y z
N MET A 1 55.82 -4.70 40.61
CA MET A 1 55.94 -4.29 39.19
C MET A 1 54.77 -4.90 38.43
N ARG A 2 53.93 -4.10 37.77
CA ARG A 2 52.86 -4.63 36.89
C ARG A 2 53.38 -4.60 35.46
N THR A 3 53.42 -5.76 34.83
CA THR A 3 53.81 -5.95 33.43
C THR A 3 52.71 -5.41 32.51
N ALA A 4 53.08 -4.62 31.50
CA ALA A 4 52.21 -4.19 30.42
C ALA A 4 52.54 -4.99 29.16
N ALA A 5 51.53 -5.47 28.44
CA ALA A 5 51.70 -6.20 27.19
C ALA A 5 52.22 -5.26 26.10
N VAL A 6 53.36 -5.60 25.50
CA VAL A 6 53.99 -4.86 24.41
C VAL A 6 53.34 -5.28 23.09
N GLY A 7 52.16 -4.71 22.81
CA GLY A 7 51.52 -4.78 21.50
C GLY A 7 51.85 -3.55 20.67
N ILE A 8 51.88 -3.71 19.34
CA ILE A 8 52.03 -2.61 18.39
C ILE A 8 50.88 -1.61 18.61
N ARG A 9 51.18 -0.44 19.18
CA ARG A 9 50.23 0.68 19.22
C ARG A 9 50.28 1.40 17.88
N CYS A 10 49.14 1.55 17.22
CA CYS A 10 49.01 2.48 16.10
C CYS A 10 49.43 3.89 16.57
N PRO A 11 50.31 4.60 15.82
CA PRO A 11 50.78 5.94 16.18
C PRO A 11 49.64 6.93 16.43
N ASP A 12 48.54 6.79 15.68
CA ASP A 12 47.34 7.63 15.78
C ASP A 12 46.57 7.42 17.10
N CYS A 13 46.76 6.27 17.75
CA CYS A 13 46.10 5.94 19.02
C CYS A 13 46.92 6.38 20.25
N ALA A 14 48.19 6.78 20.08
CA ALA A 14 49.07 7.18 21.18
C ALA A 14 48.90 8.65 21.58
N GLY A 15 48.39 9.50 20.67
CA GLY A 15 48.18 10.94 20.90
C GLY A 15 46.74 11.35 21.24
N GLY A 16 45.76 10.45 21.07
CA GLY A 16 44.35 10.75 21.31
C GLY A 16 43.92 10.43 22.74
N SER A 17 43.32 11.40 23.43
CA SER A 17 42.57 11.14 24.67
C SER A 17 41.59 9.99 24.42
N ALA A 18 41.73 8.90 25.18
CA ALA A 18 40.89 7.71 25.04
C ALA A 18 39.42 8.11 25.13
N SER A 19 38.74 8.20 23.99
CA SER A 19 37.30 8.38 23.95
C SER A 19 36.68 7.17 24.63
N ARG A 20 36.01 7.39 25.77
CA ARG A 20 35.23 6.37 26.47
C ARG A 20 34.39 5.61 25.45
N PRO A 21 34.36 4.26 25.48
CA PRO A 21 33.41 3.54 24.66
C PRO A 21 32.02 4.01 25.07
N SER A 22 31.29 4.64 24.14
CA SER A 22 29.87 4.91 24.33
C SER A 22 29.25 3.56 24.65
N LYS A 23 28.62 3.43 25.82
CA LYS A 23 27.82 2.25 26.15
C LYS A 23 26.82 2.10 25.00
N GLY A 24 27.08 1.14 24.11
CA GLY A 24 26.18 0.79 23.03
C GLY A 24 24.86 0.49 23.71
N ARG A 25 23.89 1.39 23.55
CA ARG A 25 22.54 1.19 24.04
C ARG A 25 22.10 -0.06 23.31
N ALA A 26 22.03 -1.19 24.03
CA ALA A 26 21.58 -2.46 23.48
C ALA A 26 20.34 -2.14 22.65
N GLY A 27 20.47 -2.25 21.33
CA GLY A 27 19.41 -1.91 20.41
C GLY A 27 18.24 -2.77 20.85
N ARG A 28 17.20 -2.13 21.40
CA ARG A 28 15.92 -2.82 21.57
C ARG A 28 15.63 -3.39 20.20
N LEU A 29 15.59 -4.72 20.11
CA LEU A 29 15.11 -5.38 18.91
C LEU A 29 13.68 -4.87 18.77
N ASN A 30 13.48 -3.86 17.93
CA ASN A 30 12.16 -3.42 17.58
C ASN A 30 11.58 -4.61 16.84
N LEU A 31 10.78 -5.41 17.57
CA LEU A 31 9.72 -6.22 17.01
C LEU A 31 8.67 -5.23 16.47
N ALA A 32 9.08 -4.38 15.53
CA ALA A 32 8.14 -3.66 14.71
C ALA A 32 7.31 -4.77 14.05
N PRO A 33 5.97 -4.71 14.17
CA PRO A 33 5.14 -5.69 13.51
C PRO A 33 5.49 -5.71 12.01
N MET A 34 5.09 -6.74 11.27
CA MET A 34 5.27 -6.77 9.81
C MET A 34 4.61 -5.56 9.08
N THR A 35 3.96 -4.66 9.83
CA THR A 35 3.46 -3.32 9.48
C THR A 35 4.50 -2.18 9.59
N GLY A 36 5.76 -2.46 9.96
CA GLY A 36 6.78 -1.55 10.51
C GLY A 36 7.27 -0.35 9.68
N GLY A 37 6.44 0.17 8.78
CA GLY A 37 6.62 1.46 8.13
C GLY A 37 5.60 1.77 7.03
N ALA A 38 4.52 0.98 6.89
CA ALA A 38 3.53 1.17 5.83
C ALA A 38 2.06 1.02 6.29
N PRO A 39 1.60 1.82 7.28
CA PRO A 39 0.26 1.70 7.85
C PRO A 39 -0.88 1.97 6.83
N LEU A 40 -0.72 2.90 5.90
CA LEU A 40 -1.73 3.25 4.92
C LEU A 40 -1.92 2.13 3.88
N THR A 41 -0.81 1.56 3.40
CA THR A 41 -0.83 0.41 2.49
C THR A 41 -1.60 -0.74 3.10
N VAL A 42 -1.29 -1.07 4.35
CA VAL A 42 -2.01 -2.12 5.11
C VAL A 42 -3.49 -1.77 5.23
N ALA A 43 -3.82 -0.52 5.57
CA ALA A 43 -5.22 -0.09 5.71
C ALA A 43 -6.00 -0.25 4.40
N ILE A 44 -5.43 0.16 3.26
CA ILE A 44 -6.07 0.00 1.94
C ILE A 44 -6.29 -1.47 1.64
N ILE A 45 -5.27 -2.32 1.85
CA ILE A 45 -5.38 -3.77 1.63
C ILE A 45 -6.47 -4.38 2.50
N VAL A 46 -6.51 -4.03 3.79
CA VAL A 46 -7.53 -4.52 4.72
C VAL A 46 -8.93 -4.11 4.26
N VAL A 47 -9.13 -2.86 3.84
CA VAL A 47 -10.42 -2.40 3.33
C VAL A 47 -10.83 -3.20 2.08
N CYS A 48 -9.94 -3.36 1.09
CA CYS A 48 -10.22 -4.14 -0.11
C CYS A 48 -10.57 -5.61 0.22
N VAL A 49 -9.82 -6.23 1.13
CA VAL A 49 -10.07 -7.61 1.56
C VAL A 49 -11.41 -7.72 2.29
N LEU A 50 -11.75 -6.78 3.17
CA LEU A 50 -13.04 -6.77 3.86
C LEU A 50 -14.21 -6.62 2.90
N VAL A 51 -14.11 -5.71 1.93
CA VAL A 51 -15.13 -5.56 0.88
C VAL A 51 -15.29 -6.87 0.11
N THR A 52 -14.20 -7.50 -0.30
CA THR A 52 -14.27 -8.77 -1.04
C THR A 52 -14.76 -9.93 -0.19
N ILE A 53 -14.53 -9.96 1.12
CA ILE A 53 -15.17 -10.95 2.00
C ILE A 53 -16.70 -10.81 1.94
N VAL A 54 -17.23 -9.58 1.95
CA VAL A 54 -18.68 -9.36 1.78
C VAL A 54 -19.13 -9.79 0.39
N GLU A 55 -18.38 -9.48 -0.68
CA GLU A 55 -18.68 -9.96 -2.04
C GLU A 55 -18.71 -11.50 -2.13
N LEU A 56 -17.83 -12.20 -1.40
CA LEU A 56 -17.83 -13.67 -1.32
C LEU A 56 -19.11 -14.22 -0.68
N THR A 57 -19.69 -13.53 0.31
CA THR A 57 -20.98 -13.95 0.90
C THR A 57 -22.15 -13.83 -0.08
N GLN A 58 -22.00 -13.02 -1.13
CA GLN A 58 -22.97 -12.87 -2.22
C GLN A 58 -22.69 -13.81 -3.40
N GLY A 59 -21.71 -14.70 -3.27
CA GLY A 59 -21.40 -15.72 -4.27
C GLY A 59 -20.35 -15.32 -5.29
N LEU A 60 -19.51 -14.31 -5.02
CA LEU A 60 -18.40 -13.93 -5.88
C LEU A 60 -17.49 -15.13 -6.22
N GLY A 61 -17.26 -15.36 -7.50
CA GLY A 61 -16.39 -16.41 -8.03
C GLY A 61 -14.94 -15.96 -8.21
N LEU A 62 -14.06 -16.91 -8.53
CA LEU A 62 -12.62 -16.67 -8.66
C LEU A 62 -12.25 -15.64 -9.75
N ASN A 63 -12.98 -15.67 -10.89
CA ASN A 63 -12.75 -14.83 -12.08
C ASN A 63 -13.98 -13.95 -12.44
N GLY A 64 -14.82 -13.58 -11.47
CA GLY A 64 -15.96 -12.69 -11.72
C GLY A 64 -17.28 -13.36 -12.07
N GLY A 65 -17.53 -14.52 -11.45
CA GLY A 65 -18.89 -15.09 -11.36
C GLY A 65 -19.60 -14.65 -10.09
N GLY A 66 -20.88 -15.00 -9.93
CA GLY A 66 -21.65 -14.72 -8.71
C GLY A 66 -22.68 -13.60 -8.85
N ASN A 67 -23.20 -13.12 -7.71
CA ASN A 67 -24.04 -11.94 -7.68
C ASN A 67 -23.15 -10.68 -7.59
N PRO A 68 -23.08 -9.84 -8.64
CA PRO A 68 -22.22 -8.65 -8.66
C PRO A 68 -22.88 -7.45 -7.97
N GLN A 69 -23.80 -7.65 -7.02
CA GLN A 69 -24.60 -6.55 -6.45
C GLN A 69 -23.73 -5.43 -5.88
N ILE A 70 -22.71 -5.77 -5.06
CA ILE A 70 -21.77 -4.77 -4.53
C ILE A 70 -20.98 -4.07 -5.64
N ALA A 71 -20.60 -4.82 -6.69
CA ALA A 71 -19.92 -4.23 -7.84
C ALA A 71 -20.83 -3.26 -8.61
N ILE A 72 -22.12 -3.56 -8.73
CA ILE A 72 -23.11 -2.66 -9.34
C ILE A 72 -23.38 -1.45 -8.43
N ASP A 73 -23.42 -1.62 -7.12
CA ASP A 73 -23.79 -0.58 -6.16
C ASP A 73 -22.65 0.42 -5.91
N LEU A 74 -21.39 -0.04 -5.96
CA LEU A 74 -20.20 0.76 -5.60
C LEU A 74 -19.20 0.93 -6.74
N GLY A 75 -19.33 0.15 -7.81
CA GLY A 75 -18.46 0.24 -8.98
C GLY A 75 -18.68 1.48 -9.82
N LEU A 76 -17.71 1.76 -10.68
CA LEU A 76 -17.71 2.92 -11.55
C LEU A 76 -18.55 2.60 -12.79
N PHE A 77 -19.63 3.36 -12.96
CA PHE A 77 -20.52 3.26 -14.11
C PHE A 77 -21.01 4.66 -14.49
N GLY A 78 -20.76 5.07 -15.73
CA GLY A 78 -20.94 6.44 -16.21
C GLY A 78 -22.36 6.98 -16.03
N PRO A 79 -23.42 6.25 -16.40
CA PRO A 79 -24.80 6.69 -16.17
C PRO A 79 -25.09 7.04 -14.70
N PHE A 80 -24.64 6.21 -13.74
CA PHE A 80 -24.87 6.50 -12.32
C PHE A 80 -24.05 7.70 -11.81
N VAL A 81 -22.84 7.89 -12.33
CA VAL A 81 -22.04 9.08 -12.00
C VAL A 81 -22.71 10.34 -12.54
N ALA A 82 -23.27 10.28 -13.75
CA ALA A 82 -24.04 11.38 -14.34
C ALA A 82 -25.30 11.72 -13.53
N ASP A 83 -25.93 10.72 -12.91
CA ASP A 83 -27.06 10.87 -11.98
C ASP A 83 -26.64 11.40 -10.58
N GLY A 84 -25.38 11.79 -10.41
CA GLY A 84 -24.89 12.43 -9.18
C GLY A 84 -24.24 11.47 -8.18
N GLN A 85 -24.03 10.20 -8.52
CA GLN A 85 -23.37 9.22 -7.64
C GLN A 85 -21.83 9.33 -7.71
N TRP A 86 -21.30 10.53 -7.46
CA TRP A 86 -19.87 10.87 -7.57
C TRP A 86 -18.96 10.04 -6.65
N TYR A 87 -19.50 9.50 -5.56
CA TYR A 87 -18.74 8.64 -4.65
C TYR A 87 -18.16 7.41 -5.35
N ARG A 88 -18.78 6.96 -6.45
CA ARG A 88 -18.33 5.83 -7.28
C ARG A 88 -16.93 6.00 -7.86
N ILE A 89 -16.49 7.24 -8.05
CA ILE A 89 -15.13 7.56 -8.50
C ILE A 89 -14.09 7.03 -7.50
N ILE A 90 -14.40 7.07 -6.20
CA ILE A 90 -13.48 6.62 -5.15
C ILE A 90 -13.83 5.20 -4.71
N THR A 91 -15.11 4.88 -4.50
CA THR A 91 -15.51 3.57 -3.97
C THR A 91 -15.18 2.42 -4.90
N ALA A 92 -15.21 2.64 -6.23
CA ALA A 92 -14.85 1.62 -7.20
C ALA A 92 -13.42 1.08 -7.02
N ALA A 93 -12.51 1.86 -6.42
CA ALA A 93 -11.13 1.44 -6.16
C ALA A 93 -11.02 0.32 -5.10
N PHE A 94 -12.05 0.12 -4.27
CA PHE A 94 -12.03 -0.87 -3.18
C PHE A 94 -12.80 -2.16 -3.51
N VAL A 95 -13.53 -2.15 -4.60
CA VAL A 95 -14.41 -3.25 -5.08
C VAL A 95 -13.65 -4.09 -6.09
N HIS A 96 -13.80 -5.41 -6.10
CA HIS A 96 -13.03 -6.28 -7.00
C HIS A 96 -13.91 -7.30 -7.70
N ALA A 97 -13.79 -7.39 -9.03
CA ALA A 97 -14.54 -8.33 -9.86
C ALA A 97 -14.12 -9.81 -9.72
N GLY A 98 -13.46 -10.21 -8.62
CA GLY A 98 -13.04 -11.60 -8.41
C GLY A 98 -11.82 -11.74 -7.51
N LEU A 99 -11.64 -12.94 -6.97
CA LEU A 99 -10.55 -13.22 -6.02
C LEU A 99 -9.17 -13.11 -6.68
N ILE A 100 -9.01 -13.57 -7.92
CA ILE A 100 -7.74 -13.46 -8.65
C ILE A 100 -7.40 -11.99 -8.90
N HIS A 101 -8.41 -11.19 -9.26
CA HIS A 101 -8.24 -9.75 -9.46
C HIS A 101 -7.81 -9.05 -8.16
N LEU A 102 -8.44 -9.37 -7.03
CA LEU A 102 -8.02 -8.89 -5.71
C LEU A 102 -6.57 -9.28 -5.41
N ILE A 103 -6.25 -10.57 -5.48
CA ILE A 103 -4.91 -11.08 -5.09
C ILE A 103 -3.81 -10.35 -5.86
N PHE A 104 -3.98 -10.19 -7.18
CA PHE A 104 -3.00 -9.49 -8.00
C PHE A 104 -2.81 -8.04 -7.55
N ASN A 105 -3.90 -7.29 -7.34
CA ASN A 105 -3.83 -5.91 -6.86
C ASN A 105 -3.15 -5.82 -5.50
N MET A 106 -3.49 -6.71 -4.55
CA MET A 106 -2.94 -6.66 -3.20
C MET A 106 -1.45 -7.01 -3.16
N ILE A 107 -0.98 -7.95 -4.00
CA ILE A 107 0.45 -8.27 -4.12
C ILE A 107 1.22 -7.04 -4.61
N VAL A 108 0.75 -6.41 -5.70
CA VAL A 108 1.43 -5.23 -6.27
C VAL A 108 1.39 -4.07 -5.28
N LEU A 109 0.24 -3.81 -4.66
CA LEU A 109 0.10 -2.74 -3.67
C LEU A 109 0.97 -2.97 -2.43
N TRP A 110 1.10 -4.21 -1.96
CA TRP A 110 1.95 -4.54 -0.81
C TRP A 110 3.43 -4.26 -1.10
N TRP A 111 3.93 -4.67 -2.26
CA TRP A 111 5.33 -4.46 -2.62
C TRP A 111 5.62 -3.01 -2.98
N LEU A 112 4.88 -2.45 -3.93
CA LEU A 112 5.11 -1.10 -4.43
C LEU A 112 4.63 -0.04 -3.45
N GLY A 113 3.35 -0.10 -3.05
CA GLY A 113 2.76 0.85 -2.11
C GLY A 113 3.48 0.85 -0.77
N GLY A 114 3.82 -0.34 -0.26
CA GLY A 114 4.57 -0.47 0.98
C GLY A 114 5.98 0.12 0.89
N ALA A 115 6.69 -0.07 -0.23
CA ALA A 115 8.00 0.54 -0.44
C ALA A 115 7.91 2.07 -0.56
N LEU A 116 6.95 2.57 -1.34
CA LEU A 116 6.73 4.00 -1.53
C LEU A 116 6.30 4.69 -0.24
N GLU A 117 5.45 4.06 0.57
CA GLU A 117 5.02 4.61 1.85
C GLU A 117 6.19 4.71 2.84
N ARG A 118 7.05 3.68 2.90
CA ARG A 118 8.27 3.71 3.73
C ARG A 118 9.25 4.79 3.27
N TYR A 119 9.31 5.07 1.97
CA TYR A 119 10.23 6.05 1.38
C TYR A 119 9.71 7.49 1.47
N ALA A 120 8.48 7.73 1.02
CA ALA A 120 7.90 9.07 0.87
C ALA A 120 7.00 9.50 2.06
N GLY A 121 6.59 8.54 2.89
CA GLY A 121 5.62 8.71 3.98
C GLY A 121 4.17 8.50 3.54
N SER A 122 3.31 8.15 4.50
CA SER A 122 1.90 7.80 4.28
C SER A 122 1.11 8.90 3.58
N ALA A 123 1.30 10.17 3.96
CA ALA A 123 0.54 11.27 3.37
C ALA A 123 0.83 11.45 1.86
N ARG A 124 2.10 11.39 1.45
CA ARG A 124 2.49 11.56 0.05
C ARG A 124 2.02 10.38 -0.79
N MET A 125 2.26 9.17 -0.30
CA MET A 125 1.77 7.96 -0.96
C MET A 125 0.25 8.00 -1.13
N GLY A 126 -0.49 8.36 -0.08
CA GLY A 126 -1.95 8.46 -0.10
C GLY A 126 -2.48 9.50 -1.09
N LEU A 127 -1.82 10.66 -1.19
CA LEU A 127 -2.19 11.68 -2.17
C LEU A 127 -1.96 11.20 -3.61
N VAL A 128 -0.84 10.54 -3.88
CA VAL A 128 -0.57 9.97 -5.21
C VAL A 128 -1.58 8.88 -5.51
N PHE A 129 -1.84 7.94 -4.58
CA PHE A 129 -2.83 6.89 -4.78
C PHE A 129 -4.22 7.45 -5.06
N LEU A 130 -4.71 8.39 -4.24
CA LEU A 130 -6.05 8.96 -4.38
C LEU A 130 -6.20 9.78 -5.67
N SER A 131 -5.21 10.62 -6.00
CA SER A 131 -5.23 11.37 -7.26
C SER A 131 -5.22 10.44 -8.47
N SER A 132 -4.45 9.37 -8.41
CA SER A 132 -4.38 8.34 -9.46
C SER A 132 -5.69 7.58 -9.60
N VAL A 133 -6.38 7.27 -8.50
CA VAL A 133 -7.75 6.72 -8.54
C VAL A 133 -8.69 7.69 -9.28
N VAL A 134 -8.70 8.97 -8.90
CA VAL A 134 -9.60 9.97 -9.51
C VAL A 134 -9.33 10.12 -11.01
N TRP A 135 -8.07 10.25 -11.41
CA TRP A 135 -7.70 10.38 -12.82
C TRP A 135 -7.90 9.08 -13.61
N GLY A 136 -7.65 7.94 -13.00
CA GLY A 136 -7.94 6.62 -13.59
C GLY A 136 -9.43 6.43 -13.84
N SER A 137 -10.27 6.81 -12.88
CA SER A 137 -11.73 6.79 -13.03
C SER A 137 -12.20 7.78 -14.09
N ALA A 138 -11.62 8.98 -14.15
CA ALA A 138 -11.92 9.94 -15.22
C ALA A 138 -11.58 9.35 -16.60
N GLY A 139 -10.41 8.71 -16.75
CA GLY A 139 -10.01 8.03 -17.97
C GLY A 139 -10.97 6.90 -18.35
N ALA A 140 -11.39 6.08 -17.38
CA ALA A 140 -12.38 5.01 -17.61
C ALA A 140 -13.73 5.58 -18.08
N LEU A 141 -14.22 6.66 -17.47
CA LEU A 141 -15.46 7.33 -17.86
C LEU A 141 -15.39 7.97 -19.25
N LEU A 142 -14.23 8.49 -19.65
CA LEU A 142 -14.03 9.09 -20.96
C LEU A 142 -13.93 8.05 -22.08
N LEU A 143 -13.30 6.90 -21.80
CA LEU A 143 -13.03 5.87 -22.81
C LEU A 143 -14.13 4.81 -22.91
N ALA A 144 -14.79 4.49 -21.80
CA ALA A 144 -15.80 3.44 -21.72
C ALA A 144 -16.85 3.76 -20.64
N PRO A 145 -17.68 4.82 -20.83
CA PRO A 145 -18.66 5.26 -19.84
C PRO A 145 -19.68 4.18 -19.45
N ASP A 146 -20.04 3.30 -20.39
CA ASP A 146 -21.02 2.24 -20.18
C ASP A 146 -20.40 0.91 -19.70
N ALA A 147 -19.09 0.89 -19.41
CA ALA A 147 -18.42 -0.29 -18.86
C ALA A 147 -18.35 -0.20 -17.33
N LEU A 148 -18.86 -1.22 -16.65
CA LEU A 148 -18.69 -1.34 -15.20
C LEU A 148 -17.21 -1.59 -14.87
N THR A 149 -16.59 -0.63 -14.19
CA THR A 149 -15.17 -0.67 -13.83
C THR A 149 -14.99 -0.73 -12.31
N VAL A 150 -14.13 -1.63 -11.84
CA VAL A 150 -13.82 -1.83 -10.42
C VAL A 150 -12.35 -2.18 -10.23
N GLY A 151 -11.81 -1.92 -9.04
CA GLY A 151 -10.48 -2.36 -8.61
C GLY A 151 -9.53 -1.23 -8.29
N ALA A 152 -8.54 -1.52 -7.43
CA ALA A 152 -7.53 -0.56 -6.99
C ALA A 152 -6.49 -0.21 -8.07
N SER A 153 -6.59 -0.83 -9.25
CA SER A 153 -5.57 -0.81 -10.30
C SER A 153 -5.26 0.61 -10.80
N GLY A 154 -6.26 1.50 -10.92
CA GLY A 154 -6.03 2.90 -11.29
C GLY A 154 -5.08 3.62 -10.32
N GLY A 155 -5.24 3.38 -9.01
CA GLY A 155 -4.34 3.89 -7.97
C GLY A 155 -2.94 3.26 -8.06
N ILE A 156 -2.88 1.94 -8.27
CA ILE A 156 -1.62 1.20 -8.38
C ILE A 156 -0.82 1.62 -9.63
N TYR A 157 -1.46 1.84 -10.77
CA TYR A 157 -0.80 2.32 -11.98
C TYR A 157 -0.17 3.69 -11.79
N GLY A 158 -0.85 4.60 -11.08
CA GLY A 158 -0.24 5.89 -10.78
C GLY A 158 0.87 5.83 -9.74
N LEU A 159 0.90 4.83 -8.86
CA LEU A 159 2.07 4.55 -8.01
C LEU A 159 3.27 4.00 -8.80
N MET A 160 3.05 3.43 -10.00
CA MET A 160 4.12 2.90 -10.87
C MET A 160 4.74 3.95 -11.79
N ALA A 161 4.07 5.09 -11.99
CA ALA A 161 4.50 6.17 -12.88
C ALA A 161 5.65 6.99 -12.28
#